data_AF-A0A7W0P7R6-F1
#
_entry.id   AF-A0A7W0P7R6-F1
#
_cell.length_a   1.000
_cell.length_b   1.000
_cell.length_c   1.000
_cell.angle_alpha   90.00
_cell.angle_beta   90.00
_cell.angle_gamma   90.00
#
_symmetry.space_group_name_H-M   'P 1'
#
loop_
_entity.id
_entity.type
_entity.pdbx_description
1 polymer ?
#
loop_
_entity_poly.entity_id
_entity_poly.type
_entity_poly.pdbx_seq_one_letter_code
_entity_poly.pdbx_strand_id
1 'polypeptide(L)' 'LTSPSAARAFAALGVAIPAVSIGPQTTAAATASGTHIVAEAKTHDVAGVVAAIEARASDD' A
#
# COMPACT_ATOMS: atom_id res chain seq x y z
N LEU A 1 -0.74 3.78 -0.13
CA LEU A 1 -0.48 4.17 -1.54
C LEU A 1 -1.78 4.11 -2.33
N THR A 2 -2.17 5.22 -2.94
CA THR A 2 -3.49 5.37 -3.59
C THR A 2 -3.43 5.35 -5.11
N SER A 3 -2.24 5.23 -5.71
CA SER A 3 -2.07 5.11 -7.16
C SER A 3 -0.72 4.48 -7.53
N PRO A 4 -0.58 3.94 -8.76
CA PRO A 4 0.70 3.48 -9.29
C PRO A 4 1.79 4.54 -9.32
N SER A 5 1.45 5.81 -9.61
CA SER A 5 2.43 6.91 -9.62
C SER A 5 2.92 7.24 -8.22
N ALA A 6 2.02 7.26 -7.23
CA ALA A 6 2.39 7.44 -5.83
C ALA A 6 3.29 6.31 -5.34
N ALA A 7 3.02 5.07 -5.77
CA ALA A 7 3.85 3.91 -5.43
C ALA A 7 5.30 4.04 -5.94
N ARG A 8 5.47 4.45 -7.21
CA ARG A 8 6.81 4.68 -7.78
C ARG A 8 7.54 5.84 -7.09
N ALA A 9 6.83 6.93 -6.80
CA ALA A 9 7.40 8.07 -6.10
C ALA A 9 7.83 7.70 -4.66
N PHE A 10 7.01 6.91 -3.96
CA PHE A 10 7.35 6.41 -2.62
C PHE A 10 8.57 5.48 -2.65
N ALA A 11 8.63 4.55 -3.61
CA ALA A 11 9.78 3.66 -3.80
C ALA A 11 11.09 4.43 -4.04
N ALA A 12 11.03 5.53 -4.79
CA ALA A 12 12.20 6.37 -5.09
C ALA A 12 12.80 7.05 -3.84
N LEU A 13 12.07 7.11 -2.71
CA LEU A 13 12.62 7.58 -1.44
C LEU A 13 13.68 6.64 -0.87
N GLY A 14 13.74 5.38 -1.33
CA GLY A 14 14.73 4.39 -0.88
C GLY A 14 14.59 3.98 0.59
N VAL A 15 13.42 4.23 1.20
CA VAL A 15 13.14 3.89 2.59
C VAL A 15 12.47 2.54 2.71
N ALA A 16 12.84 1.77 3.74
CA ALA A 16 12.28 0.46 4.04
C ALA A 16 11.02 0.56 4.93
N ILE A 17 10.06 1.41 4.55
CA ILE A 17 8.80 1.58 5.28
C ILE A 17 7.71 0.71 4.63
N PRO A 18 7.07 -0.23 5.36
CA PRO A 18 5.96 -1.00 4.84
C PRO A 18 4.75 -0.11 4.55
N ALA A 19 3.96 -0.47 3.53
CA ALA A 19 2.81 0.33 3.11
C ALA A 19 1.55 -0.52 2.85
N VAL A 20 0.39 0.11 3.00
CA VAL A 20 -0.90 -0.41 2.53
C VAL A 20 -1.21 0.18 1.16
N SER A 21 -1.78 -0.59 0.23
CA SER A 21 -2.24 -0.12 -1.07
C SER A 21 -3.77 -0.02 -1.16
N ILE A 22 -4.30 0.85 -2.01
CA ILE A 22 -5.75 1.03 -2.23
C ILE A 22 -6.38 -0.05 -3.13
N GLY A 23 -5.57 -0.88 -3.79
CA GLY A 23 -6.08 -1.87 -4.73
C GLY A 23 -5.03 -2.44 -5.68
N PRO A 24 -5.43 -3.39 -6.54
CA PRO A 24 -4.53 -4.36 -7.16
C PRO A 24 -3.54 -3.74 -8.15
N GLN A 25 -3.97 -2.73 -8.92
CA GLN A 25 -3.08 -2.02 -9.83
C GLN A 25 -1.99 -1.25 -9.08
N THR A 26 -2.32 -0.68 -7.92
CA THR A 26 -1.36 0.03 -7.07
C THR A 26 -0.41 -0.95 -6.38
N THR A 27 -0.93 -2.09 -5.90
CA THR A 27 -0.11 -3.18 -5.34
C THR A 27 0.91 -3.67 -6.36
N ALA A 28 0.48 -4.00 -7.58
CA ALA A 28 1.37 -4.47 -8.63
C ALA A 28 2.50 -3.47 -8.92
N ALA A 29 2.16 -2.17 -9.02
CA ALA A 29 3.14 -1.11 -9.25
C ALA A 29 4.12 -0.94 -8.08
N ALA A 30 3.63 -1.01 -6.83
CA ALA A 30 4.45 -0.89 -5.63
C ALA A 30 5.43 -2.07 -5.50
N THR A 31 4.94 -3.30 -5.65
CA THR A 31 5.76 -4.51 -5.60
C THR A 31 6.79 -4.52 -6.73
N ALA A 32 6.40 -4.17 -7.96
CA ALA A 32 7.34 -4.07 -9.08
C ALA A 32 8.42 -2.99 -8.87
N SER A 33 8.14 -2.00 -8.03
CA SER A 33 9.09 -0.93 -7.67
C SER A 33 9.87 -1.23 -6.38
N GLY A 34 9.70 -2.42 -5.79
CA GLY A 34 10.42 -2.83 -4.57
C GLY A 34 9.84 -2.33 -3.25
N THR A 35 8.64 -1.73 -3.25
CA THR A 35 7.95 -1.37 -2.00
C THR A 35 7.33 -2.60 -1.35
N HIS A 36 7.54 -2.77 -0.04
CA HIS A 36 6.91 -3.81 0.75
C HIS A 36 5.44 -3.46 1.04
N ILE A 37 4.51 -4.15 0.39
CA ILE A 37 3.07 -4.02 0.67
C ILE A 37 2.64 -5.05 1.70
N VAL A 38 2.13 -4.58 2.84
CA VAL A 38 1.68 -5.45 3.95
C VAL A 38 0.19 -5.75 3.91
N ALA A 39 -0.60 -4.93 3.20
CA ALA A 39 -2.01 -5.19 2.94
C ALA A 39 -2.49 -4.42 1.71
N GLU A 40 -3.50 -4.98 1.06
CA GLU A 40 -4.30 -4.31 0.03
C GLU A 40 -5.71 -4.05 0.58
N ALA A 41 -6.23 -2.85 0.35
CA ALA A 41 -7.58 -2.48 0.72
C ALA A 41 -8.62 -3.33 -0.04
N LYS A 42 -9.62 -3.86 0.68
CA LYS A 42 -10.72 -4.65 0.09
C LYS A 42 -11.63 -3.80 -0.79
N THR A 43 -11.75 -2.51 -0.48
CA THR A 43 -12.53 -1.52 -1.25
C THR A 43 -11.63 -0.37 -1.65
N HIS A 44 -11.85 0.15 -2.86
CA HIS A 44 -11.02 1.22 -3.44
C HIS A 44 -11.46 2.61 -2.95
N ASP A 45 -11.54 2.77 -1.63
CA ASP A 45 -11.94 4.01 -0.97
C ASP A 45 -11.14 4.21 0.32
N VAL A 46 -11.30 5.38 0.93
CA VAL A 46 -10.60 5.73 2.17
C VAL A 46 -10.95 4.76 3.29
N ALA A 47 -12.23 4.37 3.40
CA ALA A 47 -12.69 3.43 4.42
C ALA A 47 -11.99 2.06 4.29
N GLY A 48 -11.84 1.55 3.07
CA GLY A 48 -11.14 0.30 2.79
C GLY A 48 -9.65 0.36 3.14
N VAL A 49 -8.99 1.49 2.90
CA VAL A 49 -7.59 1.70 3.30
C VAL A 49 -7.46 1.73 4.82
N VAL A 50 -8.32 2.47 5.52
CA VAL A 50 -8.28 2.54 7.00
C VAL A 50 -8.53 1.16 7.60
N ALA A 51 -9.55 0.43 7.13
CA ALA A 51 -9.84 -0.92 7.62
C ALA A 51 -8.67 -1.89 7.41
N ALA A 52 -7.93 -1.77 6.30
CA ALA A 52 -6.74 -2.58 6.04
C ALA A 52 -5.56 -2.22 6.96
N ILE A 53 -5.44 -0.94 7.36
CA ILE A 53 -4.45 -0.50 8.36
C ILE A 53 -4.82 -1.02 9.74
N GLU A 54 -6.07 -0.87 10.17
CA GLU A 54 -6.56 -1.33 11.47
C GLU A 54 -6.34 -2.84 11.64
N ALA A 55 -6.71 -3.63 10.62
CA ALA A 55 -6.50 -5.08 10.62
C ALA A 55 -5.02 -5.49 10.65
N ARG A 56 -4.09 -4.58 10.36
CA ARG A 56 -2.65 -4.85 10.44
C ARG A 56 -2.04 -4.40 11.75
N ALA A 57 -2.57 -3.32 12.33
CA ALA A 57 -2.19 -2.85 13.65
C ALA A 57 -2.65 -3.80 14.77
N SER A 58 -3.72 -4.56 14.55
CA SER A 58 -4.25 -5.53 15.53
C SER A 58 -3.51 -6.86 15.60
N ASP A 59 -2.63 -7.13 14.64
CA ASP A 59 -1.96 -8.42 14.47
C ASP A 59 -0.50 -8.41 14.97
N ASP A 60 -0.04 -7.29 15.53
CA ASP A 60 1.20 -7.11 16.32
C ASP A 60 0.91 -7.25 17.82
#